data_AF-A0A1R0ZFC7-F1
#
_entry.id   AF-A0A1R0ZFC7-F1
#
_cell.length_a   1.000
_cell.length_b   1.000
_cell.length_c   1.000
_cell.angle_alpha   90.00
_cell.angle_beta   90.00
_cell.angle_gamma   90.00
#
_symmetry.space_group_name_H-M   'P 1'
#
loop_
_entity.id
_entity.type
_entity.pdbx_description
1 polymer ?
#
loop_
_entity_poly.entity_id
_entity_poly.type
_entity_poly.pdbx_seq_one_letter_code
_entity_poly.pdbx_strand_id
1 'polypeptide(L)'
;MMMKSVLSDILLTPDKLLLHRELLEEIGKFITQEILNHPLLQEDRQRVSIILDGSTALGVVDGQSDVDIIIICEDESYNSINHRFEEKGLIPEHSSFFMDLRLPSGKTGHYTLHKISDIKEALMSGDMEWLWNASVSYIYYDLLDLKSLFHSYVPLQPEVLMKIRKNSYIQLRSYARSLDNPVVRGDAFPILFLAVSLYKEALRCAITIEGYPYPYDKWLVPVAQQTVVGRKILECAGDFWSYLREDESFAPMYQEDNNFVKMEKQFRKILLEEFRLRGIDEPWLIEWWKFLDE
;
A
#
# COMPACT_ATOMS: atom_id res chain seq x y z
N MET A 1 17.18 19.28 -1.22
CA MET A 1 17.85 17.98 -1.46
C MET A 1 16.78 16.92 -1.35
N MET A 2 16.64 16.05 -2.35
CA MET A 2 15.62 14.99 -2.35
C MET A 2 15.89 14.00 -1.21
N MET A 3 14.86 13.62 -0.46
CA MET A 3 14.95 12.71 0.68
C MET A 3 14.10 11.47 0.43
N LYS A 4 14.61 10.30 0.83
CA LYS A 4 13.90 9.02 0.68
C LYS A 4 13.32 8.56 2.00
N SER A 5 12.21 7.85 1.93
CA SER A 5 11.60 7.17 3.07
C SER A 5 12.20 5.76 3.26
N VAL A 6 11.84 5.08 4.35
CA VAL A 6 12.48 3.83 4.82
C VAL A 6 12.37 2.68 3.80
N LEU A 7 11.25 2.59 3.10
CA LEU A 7 10.92 1.54 2.14
C LEU A 7 10.92 2.04 0.69
N SER A 8 11.46 3.23 0.42
CA SER A 8 11.72 3.66 -0.95
C SER A 8 12.61 2.64 -1.64
N ASP A 9 12.35 2.40 -2.93
CA ASP A 9 13.13 1.46 -3.76
C ASP A 9 13.00 -0.02 -3.36
N ILE A 10 12.04 -0.40 -2.52
CA ILE A 10 11.90 -1.79 -2.04
C ILE A 10 11.74 -2.81 -3.20
N LEU A 11 11.24 -2.36 -4.36
CA LEU A 11 11.09 -3.20 -5.57
C LEU A 11 12.15 -2.90 -6.64
N LEU A 12 13.15 -2.06 -6.36
CA LEU A 12 14.17 -1.68 -7.33
C LEU A 12 15.14 -2.84 -7.59
N THR A 13 15.21 -3.28 -8.84
CA THR A 13 16.14 -4.33 -9.25
C THR A 13 17.47 -3.74 -9.74
N PRO A 14 18.60 -4.46 -9.62
CA PRO A 14 19.92 -3.96 -10.01
C PRO A 14 20.01 -3.50 -11.47
N ASP A 15 19.30 -4.16 -12.38
CA ASP A 15 19.28 -3.83 -13.82
C ASP A 15 18.50 -2.54 -14.13
N LYS A 16 17.68 -2.04 -13.19
CA LYS A 16 16.87 -0.82 -13.34
C LYS A 16 17.45 0.41 -12.64
N LEU A 17 18.54 0.26 -11.89
CA LEU A 17 19.15 1.33 -11.08
C LEU A 17 19.43 2.62 -11.87
N LEU A 18 20.03 2.50 -13.06
CA LEU A 18 20.38 3.67 -13.88
C LEU A 18 19.12 4.38 -14.39
N LEU A 19 18.19 3.62 -14.97
CA LEU A 19 16.94 4.14 -15.51
C LEU A 19 16.10 4.84 -14.43
N HIS A 20 16.05 4.24 -13.23
CA HIS A 20 15.34 4.83 -12.09
C HIS A 20 15.97 6.14 -11.64
N ARG A 21 17.30 6.21 -11.56
CA ARG A 21 18.00 7.45 -11.21
C ARG A 21 17.74 8.56 -12.23
N GLU A 22 17.85 8.25 -13.52
CA GLU A 22 17.60 9.21 -14.60
C GLU A 22 16.16 9.75 -14.53
N LEU A 23 15.19 8.86 -14.27
CA LEU A 23 13.81 9.24 -14.09
C LEU A 23 13.59 10.13 -12.84
N LEU A 24 14.20 9.81 -11.70
CA LEU A 24 14.10 10.65 -10.51
C LEU A 24 14.70 12.06 -10.72
N GLU A 25 15.79 12.16 -11.48
CA GLU A 25 16.39 13.45 -11.84
C GLU A 25 15.48 14.26 -12.76
N GLU A 26 14.85 13.60 -13.74
CA GLU A 26 13.88 14.22 -14.64
C GLU A 26 12.64 14.72 -13.87
N ILE A 27 12.08 13.91 -12.99
CA ILE A 27 10.97 14.29 -12.11
C ILE A 27 11.34 15.51 -11.26
N GLY A 28 12.54 15.51 -10.67
CA GLY A 28 13.01 16.66 -9.87
C GLY A 28 13.13 17.95 -10.68
N LYS A 29 13.57 17.87 -11.93
CA LYS A 29 13.60 19.01 -12.86
C LYS A 29 12.18 19.48 -13.18
N PHE A 30 11.27 18.56 -13.51
CA PHE A 30 9.87 18.88 -13.78
C PHE A 30 9.20 19.58 -12.58
N ILE A 31 9.36 19.05 -11.36
CA ILE A 31 8.84 19.67 -10.14
C ILE A 31 9.36 21.10 -9.99
N THR A 32 10.66 21.31 -10.20
CA THR A 32 11.27 22.62 -10.00
C THR A 32 10.89 23.62 -11.08
N GLN A 33 10.83 23.17 -12.34
CA GLN A 33 10.67 24.03 -13.51
C GLN A 33 9.21 24.31 -13.85
N GLU A 34 8.32 23.31 -13.67
CA GLU A 34 6.92 23.37 -14.08
C GLU A 34 6.00 23.57 -12.88
N ILE A 35 6.08 22.71 -11.85
CA ILE A 35 5.15 22.78 -10.71
C ILE A 35 5.46 23.97 -9.80
N LEU A 36 6.66 24.05 -9.24
CA LEU A 36 7.03 25.11 -8.27
C LEU A 36 7.13 26.50 -8.90
N ASN A 37 7.26 26.59 -10.22
CA ASN A 37 7.23 27.86 -10.95
C ASN A 37 5.90 28.10 -11.66
N HIS A 38 4.89 27.23 -11.50
CA HIS A 38 3.59 27.42 -12.12
C HIS A 38 2.99 28.77 -11.70
N PRO A 39 2.53 29.62 -12.64
CA PRO A 39 2.02 30.96 -12.30
C PRO A 39 0.90 30.95 -11.25
N LEU A 40 0.04 29.92 -11.27
CA LEU A 40 -1.08 29.77 -10.33
C LEU A 40 -0.69 29.22 -8.94
N LEU A 41 0.57 28.81 -8.74
CA LEU A 41 1.12 28.33 -7.47
C LEU A 41 2.14 29.29 -6.85
N GLN A 42 2.49 30.39 -7.53
CA GLN A 42 3.55 31.31 -7.07
C GLN A 42 3.30 31.86 -5.66
N GLU A 43 2.06 32.22 -5.35
CA GLU A 43 1.67 32.77 -4.04
C GLU A 43 1.80 31.76 -2.90
N ASP A 44 1.58 30.48 -3.20
CA ASP A 44 1.55 29.39 -2.23
C ASP A 44 2.82 28.54 -2.26
N ARG A 45 3.81 28.91 -3.07
CA ARG A 45 5.07 28.17 -3.20
C ARG A 45 5.74 27.94 -1.84
N GLN A 46 5.61 28.87 -0.89
CA GLN A 46 6.19 28.74 0.45
C GLN A 46 5.31 27.97 1.45
N ARG A 47 4.15 27.47 1.00
CA ARG A 47 3.12 26.80 1.81
C ARG A 47 2.81 25.38 1.30
N VAL A 48 3.70 24.85 0.47
CA VAL A 48 3.56 23.53 -0.14
C VAL A 48 4.79 22.68 0.09
N SER A 49 4.55 21.38 0.21
CA SER A 49 5.56 20.33 0.10
C SER A 49 5.16 19.39 -1.03
N ILE A 50 6.14 18.73 -1.65
CA ILE A 50 5.93 17.90 -2.81
C ILE A 50 6.63 16.57 -2.58
N ILE A 51 5.86 15.50 -2.71
CA ILE A 51 6.36 14.13 -2.67
C ILE A 51 6.11 13.43 -4.00
N LEU A 52 6.96 12.48 -4.33
CA LEU A 52 6.74 11.48 -5.36
C LEU A 52 6.28 10.19 -4.66
N ASP A 53 5.19 9.63 -5.15
CA ASP A 53 4.55 8.41 -4.68
C ASP A 53 4.51 7.36 -5.80
N GLY A 54 3.82 6.24 -5.56
CA GLY A 54 3.44 5.28 -6.58
C GLY A 54 4.58 4.36 -6.99
N SER A 55 4.42 3.73 -8.16
CA SER A 55 5.33 2.66 -8.62
C SER A 55 6.77 3.15 -8.79
N THR A 56 6.94 4.40 -9.22
CA THR A 56 8.26 5.02 -9.37
C THR A 56 8.97 5.19 -8.02
N ALA A 57 8.23 5.56 -6.95
CA ALA A 57 8.80 5.62 -5.60
C ALA A 57 9.21 4.25 -5.04
N LEU A 58 8.53 3.18 -5.49
CA LEU A 58 8.88 1.79 -5.15
C LEU A 58 10.08 1.24 -5.91
N GLY A 59 10.57 1.94 -6.94
CA GLY A 59 11.64 1.48 -7.81
C GLY A 59 11.17 0.69 -9.03
N VAL A 60 9.87 0.69 -9.33
CA VAL A 60 9.31 0.04 -10.52
C VAL A 60 9.38 1.02 -11.69
N VAL A 61 10.27 0.71 -12.63
CA VAL A 61 10.49 1.55 -13.82
C VAL A 61 10.36 0.72 -15.09
N ASP A 62 9.15 0.70 -15.60
CA ASP A 62 8.78 0.13 -16.90
C ASP A 62 8.00 1.14 -17.74
N GLY A 63 7.68 0.75 -18.98
CA GLY A 63 6.93 1.58 -19.91
C GLY A 63 5.43 1.71 -19.61
N GLN A 64 4.92 1.02 -18.58
CA GLN A 64 3.51 1.09 -18.17
C GLN A 64 3.32 1.84 -16.84
N SER A 65 4.41 2.13 -16.14
CA SER A 65 4.42 2.87 -14.89
C SER A 65 4.25 4.35 -15.15
N ASP A 66 3.21 4.92 -14.58
CA ASP A 66 2.99 6.36 -14.53
C ASP A 66 3.83 7.01 -13.41
N VAL A 67 3.86 8.34 -13.41
CA VAL A 67 4.50 9.17 -12.39
C VAL A 67 3.44 9.82 -11.51
N ASP A 68 3.47 9.53 -10.21
CA ASP A 68 2.46 10.02 -9.27
C ASP A 68 3.11 11.06 -8.33
N ILE A 69 2.76 12.33 -8.48
CA ILE A 69 3.26 13.42 -7.62
C ILE A 69 2.14 13.90 -6.71
N ILE A 70 2.42 14.08 -5.43
CA ILE A 70 1.45 14.61 -4.47
C ILE A 70 1.97 15.95 -3.95
N ILE A 71 1.18 17.00 -4.17
CA ILE A 71 1.38 18.32 -3.57
C ILE A 71 0.59 18.36 -2.27
N ILE A 72 1.25 18.66 -1.17
CA ILE A 72 0.64 18.82 0.14
C ILE A 72 0.75 20.30 0.51
N CYS A 73 -0.37 20.94 0.83
CA CYS A 73 -0.44 22.37 1.14
C CYS A 73 -0.96 22.63 2.56
N GLU A 74 -0.71 23.84 3.07
CA GLU A 74 -1.45 24.36 4.22
C GLU A 74 -2.95 24.43 3.91
N ASP A 75 -3.78 24.14 4.91
CA ASP A 75 -5.24 24.04 4.74
C ASP A 75 -5.84 25.33 4.17
N GLU A 76 -5.29 26.49 4.55
CA GLU A 76 -5.69 27.82 4.08
C GLU A 76 -5.44 28.03 2.58
N SER A 77 -4.40 27.38 2.04
CA SER A 77 -4.01 27.49 0.63
C SER A 77 -4.84 26.59 -0.28
N TYR A 78 -5.40 25.50 0.25
CA TYR A 78 -6.06 24.48 -0.55
C TYR A 78 -7.17 25.01 -1.47
N ASN A 79 -8.16 25.72 -0.89
CA ASN A 79 -9.30 26.22 -1.66
C ASN A 79 -8.87 27.28 -2.67
N SER A 80 -7.91 28.14 -2.31
CA SER A 80 -7.39 29.17 -3.21
C SER A 80 -6.65 28.58 -4.40
N ILE A 81 -5.81 27.57 -4.17
CA ILE A 81 -5.13 26.84 -5.24
C ILE A 81 -6.16 26.18 -6.16
N ASN A 82 -7.10 25.41 -5.59
CA ASN A 82 -8.10 24.70 -6.39
C ASN A 82 -8.90 25.68 -7.26
N HIS A 83 -9.39 26.76 -6.66
CA HIS A 83 -10.18 27.78 -7.34
C HIS A 83 -9.42 28.43 -8.51
N ARG A 84 -8.15 28.80 -8.32
CA ARG A 84 -7.35 29.40 -9.41
C ARG A 84 -7.17 28.44 -10.59
N PHE A 85 -7.09 27.13 -10.35
CA PHE A 85 -6.99 26.14 -11.42
C PHE A 85 -8.35 25.88 -12.10
N GLU A 86 -9.44 25.86 -11.34
CA GLU A 86 -10.82 25.79 -11.85
C GLU A 86 -11.15 26.99 -12.76
N GLU A 87 -10.86 28.22 -12.31
CA GLU A 87 -11.08 29.46 -13.08
C GLU A 87 -10.31 29.49 -14.41
N LYS A 88 -9.18 28.77 -14.48
CA LYS A 88 -8.38 28.62 -15.70
C LYS A 88 -8.81 27.44 -16.56
N GLY A 89 -9.82 26.68 -16.14
CA GLY A 89 -10.31 25.50 -16.83
C GLY A 89 -9.28 24.37 -16.90
N LEU A 90 -8.30 24.35 -16.00
CA LEU A 90 -7.28 23.30 -15.94
C LEU A 90 -7.80 22.06 -15.23
N ILE A 91 -8.74 22.25 -14.31
CA ILE A 91 -9.48 21.19 -13.63
C ILE A 91 -10.99 21.50 -13.65
N PRO A 92 -11.88 20.49 -13.59
CA PRO A 92 -13.32 20.72 -13.50
C PRO A 92 -13.73 21.48 -12.23
N GLU A 93 -14.76 22.32 -12.33
CA GLU A 93 -15.35 23.00 -11.17
C GLU A 93 -15.85 22.00 -10.13
N HIS A 94 -15.57 22.28 -8.85
CA HIS A 94 -15.99 21.46 -7.70
C HIS A 94 -15.46 20.02 -7.74
N SER A 95 -14.31 19.80 -8.40
CA SER A 95 -13.66 18.49 -8.46
C SER A 95 -12.40 18.44 -7.58
N SER A 96 -11.95 17.21 -7.31
CA SER A 96 -10.64 16.98 -6.71
C SER A 96 -9.55 17.45 -7.66
N PHE A 97 -8.53 18.12 -7.11
CA PHE A 97 -7.37 18.54 -7.88
C PHE A 97 -6.66 17.33 -8.51
N PHE A 98 -6.69 17.25 -9.83
CA PHE A 98 -6.04 16.21 -10.60
C PHE A 98 -5.53 16.81 -11.92
N MET A 99 -4.22 16.82 -12.10
CA MET A 99 -3.57 17.39 -13.27
C MET A 99 -2.69 16.35 -13.95
N ASP A 100 -2.90 16.13 -15.24
CA ASP A 100 -1.99 15.31 -16.03
C ASP A 100 -0.60 15.95 -16.11
N LEU A 101 0.43 15.12 -16.13
CA LEU A 101 1.79 15.54 -16.42
C LEU A 101 2.39 14.69 -17.53
N ARG A 102 3.35 15.30 -18.23
CA ARG A 102 4.17 14.63 -19.23
C ARG A 102 5.61 15.09 -19.10
N LEU A 103 6.50 14.15 -18.82
CA LEU A 103 7.93 14.41 -18.75
C LEU A 103 8.55 14.54 -20.16
N PRO A 104 9.68 15.24 -20.31
CA PRO A 104 10.41 15.35 -21.58
C PRO A 104 10.73 14.01 -22.26
N SER A 105 10.97 12.95 -21.49
CA SER A 105 11.16 11.57 -21.95
C SER A 105 9.92 10.95 -22.58
N GLY A 106 8.76 11.61 -22.47
CA GLY A 106 7.47 11.16 -22.94
C GLY A 106 6.66 10.38 -21.91
N LYS A 107 7.23 10.09 -20.73
CA LYS A 107 6.54 9.40 -19.64
C LYS A 107 5.40 10.26 -19.10
N THR A 108 4.27 9.62 -18.84
CA THR A 108 3.04 10.25 -18.35
C THR A 108 2.86 10.06 -16.86
N GLY A 109 1.94 10.82 -16.30
CA GLY A 109 1.57 10.71 -14.91
C GLY A 109 0.53 11.76 -14.54
N HIS A 110 0.39 12.00 -13.25
CA HIS A 110 -0.46 13.05 -12.75
C HIS A 110 0.08 13.63 -11.44
N TYR A 111 -0.47 14.77 -11.05
CA TYR A 111 -0.27 15.31 -9.72
C TYR A 111 -1.57 15.76 -9.06
N THR A 112 -1.66 15.51 -7.76
CA THR A 112 -2.81 15.83 -6.91
C THR A 112 -2.46 16.88 -5.85
N LEU A 113 -3.48 17.44 -5.22
CA LEU A 113 -3.35 18.39 -4.10
C LEU A 113 -4.08 17.87 -2.87
N HIS A 114 -3.42 17.91 -1.72
CA HIS A 114 -3.97 17.50 -0.41
C HIS A 114 -3.67 18.53 0.67
N LYS A 115 -4.53 18.61 1.68
CA LYS A 115 -4.29 19.44 2.88
C LYS A 115 -3.39 18.69 3.85
N ILE A 116 -2.52 19.42 4.54
CA ILE A 116 -1.68 18.86 5.60
C ILE A 116 -2.52 18.35 6.78
N SER A 117 -3.67 18.95 7.10
CA SER A 117 -4.60 18.43 8.11
C SER A 117 -5.05 17.00 7.81
N ASP A 118 -5.43 16.74 6.56
CA ASP A 118 -6.02 15.47 6.16
C ASP A 118 -4.97 14.37 6.25
N ILE A 119 -3.72 14.69 5.89
CA ILE A 119 -2.59 13.76 6.03
C ILE A 119 -2.31 13.47 7.51
N LYS A 120 -2.30 14.49 8.36
CA LYS A 120 -2.12 14.32 9.81
C LYS A 120 -3.22 13.46 10.42
N GLU A 121 -4.47 13.72 10.07
CA GLU A 121 -5.62 12.94 10.53
C GLU A 121 -5.52 11.48 10.08
N ALA A 122 -5.21 11.24 8.81
CA ALA A 122 -5.03 9.90 8.26
C ALA A 122 -3.93 9.12 9.02
N LEU A 123 -2.75 9.71 9.18
CA LEU A 123 -1.64 9.12 9.92
C LEU A 123 -2.01 8.84 11.40
N MET A 124 -2.69 9.77 12.07
CA MET A 124 -3.17 9.59 13.44
C MET A 124 -4.21 8.47 13.57
N SER A 125 -5.10 8.33 12.59
CA SER A 125 -6.12 7.27 12.58
C SER A 125 -5.56 5.88 12.25
N GLY A 126 -4.30 5.80 11.83
CA GLY A 126 -3.68 4.59 11.35
C GLY A 126 -4.14 4.20 9.93
N ASP A 127 -4.40 5.20 9.08
CA ASP A 127 -4.75 4.98 7.68
C ASP A 127 -3.60 4.30 6.95
N MET A 128 -3.86 3.10 6.43
CA MET A 128 -2.82 2.26 5.86
C MET A 128 -2.24 2.79 4.56
N GLU A 129 -3.01 3.54 3.78
CA GLU A 129 -2.54 4.14 2.54
C GLU A 129 -1.54 5.26 2.84
N TRP A 130 -1.86 6.15 3.78
CA TRP A 130 -0.94 7.21 4.18
C TRP A 130 0.26 6.72 4.97
N LEU A 131 0.10 5.71 5.82
CA LEU A 131 1.24 5.05 6.49
C LEU A 131 2.18 4.39 5.46
N TRP A 132 1.61 3.79 4.42
CA TRP A 132 2.39 3.24 3.30
C TRP A 132 3.12 4.34 2.54
N ASN A 133 2.42 5.41 2.12
CA ASN A 133 3.01 6.53 1.39
C ASN A 133 4.12 7.22 2.19
N ALA A 134 3.91 7.41 3.50
CA ALA A 134 4.94 7.90 4.42
C ALA A 134 6.17 6.97 4.52
N SER A 135 6.01 5.68 4.21
CA SER A 135 7.09 4.70 4.23
C SER A 135 7.88 4.63 2.92
N VAL A 136 7.27 4.94 1.77
CA VAL A 136 7.88 4.71 0.45
C VAL A 136 8.21 5.96 -0.34
N SER A 137 7.57 7.08 -0.01
CA SER A 137 7.65 8.30 -0.83
C SER A 137 9.03 8.93 -0.87
N TYR A 138 9.25 9.71 -1.92
CA TYR A 138 10.39 10.60 -2.09
C TYR A 138 9.96 12.05 -1.84
N ILE A 139 10.58 12.72 -0.88
CA ILE A 139 10.28 14.12 -0.57
C ILE A 139 11.22 15.01 -1.41
N TYR A 140 10.67 15.71 -2.39
CA TYR A 140 11.42 16.60 -3.29
C TYR A 140 11.49 18.04 -2.78
N TYR A 141 10.41 18.50 -2.15
CA TYR A 141 10.28 19.84 -1.60
C TYR A 141 9.56 19.77 -0.27
N ASP A 142 10.16 20.29 0.81
CA ASP A 142 9.67 20.07 2.17
C ASP A 142 9.65 21.37 2.97
N LEU A 143 8.55 22.12 2.86
CA LEU A 143 8.31 23.32 3.67
C LEU A 143 7.35 23.09 4.83
N LEU A 144 6.64 21.96 4.83
CA LEU A 144 5.66 21.59 5.85
C LEU A 144 6.22 20.57 6.85
N ASP A 145 7.52 20.32 6.80
CA ASP A 145 8.24 19.37 7.66
C ASP A 145 7.64 17.96 7.59
N LEU A 146 7.28 17.54 6.37
CA LEU A 146 6.74 16.22 6.08
C LEU A 146 7.68 15.11 6.51
N LYS A 147 9.00 15.35 6.41
CA LYS A 147 9.97 14.39 6.90
C LYS A 147 9.75 14.09 8.38
N SER A 148 9.74 15.11 9.24
CA SER A 148 9.54 14.94 10.68
C SER A 148 8.19 14.32 10.99
N LEU A 149 7.15 14.77 10.27
CA LEU A 149 5.81 14.21 10.37
C LEU A 149 5.82 12.71 10.08
N PHE A 150 6.33 12.27 8.93
CA PHE A 150 6.36 10.86 8.55
C PHE A 150 7.21 10.01 9.51
N HIS A 151 8.35 10.52 9.97
CA HIS A 151 9.20 9.83 10.95
C HIS A 151 8.52 9.63 12.32
N SER A 152 7.47 10.41 12.62
CA SER A 152 6.70 10.24 13.86
C SER A 152 5.73 9.06 13.81
N TYR A 153 5.38 8.60 12.59
CA TYR A 153 4.42 7.51 12.37
C TYR A 153 5.03 6.26 11.72
N VAL A 154 6.21 6.40 11.09
CA VAL A 154 6.95 5.30 10.45
C VAL A 154 8.38 5.26 11.02
N PRO A 155 8.82 4.15 11.62
CA PRO A 155 8.14 2.85 11.72
C PRO A 155 6.87 2.89 12.60
N LEU A 156 5.95 1.96 12.34
CA LEU A 156 4.66 1.91 13.02
C LEU A 156 4.82 1.78 14.53
N GLN A 157 4.07 2.58 15.28
CA GLN A 157 4.03 2.50 16.73
C GLN A 157 3.52 1.11 17.18
N PRO A 158 4.06 0.52 18.27
CA PRO A 158 3.72 -0.84 18.68
C PRO A 158 2.22 -1.11 18.84
N GLU A 159 1.46 -0.16 19.36
CA GLU A 159 0.02 -0.27 19.59
C GLU A 159 -0.77 -0.29 18.28
N VAL A 160 -0.41 0.60 17.34
CA VAL A 160 -1.00 0.65 15.99
C VAL A 160 -0.72 -0.65 15.26
N LEU A 161 0.53 -1.11 15.33
CA LEU A 161 0.98 -2.34 14.71
C LEU A 161 0.26 -3.57 15.27
N MET A 162 0.06 -3.63 16.60
CA MET A 162 -0.68 -4.71 17.24
C MET A 162 -2.16 -4.72 16.82
N LYS A 163 -2.79 -3.54 16.74
CA LYS A 163 -4.17 -3.42 16.24
C LYS A 163 -4.31 -3.94 14.81
N ILE A 164 -3.40 -3.55 13.91
CA ILE A 164 -3.42 -4.00 12.51
C ILE A 164 -3.21 -5.52 12.41
N ARG A 165 -2.24 -6.06 13.16
CA ARG A 165 -1.97 -7.51 13.22
C ARG A 165 -3.18 -8.30 13.71
N LYS A 166 -3.81 -7.84 14.81
CA LYS A 166 -5.04 -8.43 15.35
C LYS A 166 -6.14 -8.44 14.29
N ASN A 167 -6.41 -7.28 13.68
CA ASN A 167 -7.52 -7.13 12.73
C ASN A 167 -7.33 -8.00 11.48
N SER A 168 -6.15 -7.92 10.85
CA SER A 168 -5.85 -8.75 9.67
C SER A 168 -5.88 -10.25 9.98
N TYR A 169 -5.37 -10.67 11.15
CA TYR A 169 -5.42 -12.07 11.55
C TYR A 169 -6.85 -12.56 11.81
N ILE A 170 -7.66 -11.79 12.55
CA ILE A 170 -9.07 -12.13 12.79
C ILE A 170 -9.82 -12.19 11.46
N GLN A 171 -9.59 -11.25 10.56
CA GLN A 171 -10.23 -11.24 9.25
C GLN A 171 -9.82 -12.47 8.40
N LEU A 172 -8.54 -12.86 8.42
CA LEU A 172 -8.07 -14.10 7.81
C LEU A 172 -8.84 -15.31 8.35
N ARG A 173 -8.99 -15.41 9.68
CA ARG A 173 -9.72 -16.51 10.33
C ARG A 173 -11.21 -16.49 10.02
N SER A 174 -11.81 -15.31 9.87
CA SER A 174 -13.20 -15.14 9.47
C SER A 174 -13.44 -15.65 8.04
N TYR A 175 -12.56 -15.31 7.10
CA TYR A 175 -12.63 -15.84 5.73
C TYR A 175 -12.40 -17.36 5.69
N ALA A 176 -11.45 -17.87 6.48
CA ALA A 176 -11.21 -19.30 6.61
C ALA A 176 -12.48 -20.06 7.05
N ARG A 177 -13.16 -19.58 8.09
CA ARG A 177 -14.44 -20.17 8.53
C ARG A 177 -15.54 -20.04 7.48
N SER A 178 -15.53 -18.96 6.71
CA SER A 178 -16.54 -18.71 5.69
C SER A 178 -16.38 -19.64 4.47
N LEU A 179 -15.19 -20.24 4.27
CA LEU A 179 -14.94 -21.26 3.24
C LEU A 179 -15.62 -22.60 3.53
N ASP A 180 -15.96 -22.88 4.79
CA ASP A 180 -16.45 -24.19 5.23
C ASP A 180 -17.68 -24.67 4.42
N ASN A 181 -18.68 -23.81 4.24
CA ASN A 181 -19.90 -24.17 3.53
C ASN A 181 -19.72 -24.22 2.00
N PRO A 182 -19.10 -23.22 1.34
CA PRO A 182 -18.81 -23.26 -0.08
C PRO A 182 -18.03 -24.50 -0.53
N VAL A 183 -17.00 -24.90 0.23
CA VAL A 183 -16.16 -26.05 -0.11
C VAL A 183 -16.95 -27.36 -0.12
N VAL A 184 -17.79 -27.57 0.90
CA VAL A 184 -18.64 -28.78 0.98
C VAL A 184 -19.64 -28.85 -0.17
N ARG A 185 -20.12 -27.68 -0.63
CA ARG A 185 -21.10 -27.58 -1.73
C ARG A 185 -20.46 -27.61 -3.12
N GLY A 186 -19.16 -27.36 -3.23
CA GLY A 186 -18.49 -27.14 -4.51
C GLY A 186 -18.88 -25.79 -5.16
N ASP A 187 -19.15 -24.77 -4.36
CA ASP A 187 -19.55 -23.45 -4.86
C ASP A 187 -18.32 -22.67 -5.37
N ALA A 188 -17.97 -22.87 -6.66
CA ALA A 188 -16.71 -22.42 -7.24
C ALA A 188 -16.37 -20.93 -7.01
N PHE A 189 -17.31 -20.02 -7.32
CA PHE A 189 -17.08 -18.57 -7.19
C PHE A 189 -16.95 -18.10 -5.72
N PRO A 190 -17.84 -18.51 -4.80
CA PRO A 190 -17.64 -18.25 -3.38
C PRO A 190 -16.29 -18.76 -2.85
N ILE A 191 -15.87 -19.97 -3.23
CA ILE A 191 -14.54 -20.51 -2.87
C ILE A 191 -13.44 -19.57 -3.38
N LEU A 192 -13.49 -19.20 -4.66
CA LEU A 192 -12.51 -18.32 -5.29
C LEU A 192 -12.39 -16.97 -4.54
N PHE A 193 -13.50 -16.28 -4.32
CA PHE A 193 -13.50 -14.95 -3.71
C PHE A 193 -12.99 -14.99 -2.26
N LEU A 194 -13.39 -15.99 -1.49
CA LEU A 194 -12.93 -16.16 -0.12
C LEU A 194 -11.46 -16.56 -0.06
N ALA A 195 -11.00 -17.43 -0.95
CA ALA A 195 -9.60 -17.86 -0.99
C ALA A 195 -8.66 -16.70 -1.37
N VAL A 196 -9.06 -15.85 -2.33
CA VAL A 196 -8.33 -14.61 -2.65
C VAL A 196 -8.30 -13.67 -1.44
N SER A 197 -9.43 -13.49 -0.75
CA SER A 197 -9.51 -12.61 0.42
C SER A 197 -8.65 -13.11 1.58
N LEU A 198 -8.66 -14.42 1.82
CA LEU A 198 -7.81 -15.09 2.80
C LEU A 198 -6.33 -14.88 2.48
N TYR A 199 -5.95 -15.08 1.23
CA TYR A 199 -4.56 -14.89 0.79
C TYR A 199 -4.10 -13.45 0.97
N LYS A 200 -4.95 -12.47 0.64
CA LYS A 200 -4.66 -11.04 0.88
C LYS A 200 -4.41 -10.75 2.35
N GLU A 201 -5.26 -11.24 3.25
CA GLU A 201 -5.06 -11.03 4.69
C GLU A 201 -3.81 -11.75 5.22
N ALA A 202 -3.45 -12.91 4.64
CA ALA A 202 -2.22 -13.62 5.02
C ALA A 202 -0.97 -12.79 4.69
N LEU A 203 -0.94 -12.15 3.51
CA LEU A 203 0.15 -11.26 3.11
C LEU A 203 0.18 -9.98 3.95
N ARG A 204 -0.98 -9.38 4.26
CA ARG A 204 -1.08 -8.21 5.16
C ARG A 204 -0.56 -8.54 6.57
N CYS A 205 -0.93 -9.71 7.11
CA CYS A 205 -0.37 -10.22 8.37
C CYS A 205 1.14 -10.38 8.26
N ALA A 206 1.64 -11.03 7.20
CA ALA A 206 3.06 -11.30 7.02
C ALA A 206 3.92 -10.03 7.01
N ILE A 207 3.49 -9.00 6.26
CA ILE A 207 4.18 -7.72 6.18
C ILE A 207 4.17 -7.00 7.55
N THR A 208 3.02 -6.99 8.22
CA THR A 208 2.88 -6.30 9.52
C THR A 208 3.55 -7.04 10.66
N ILE A 209 3.70 -8.36 10.61
CA ILE A 209 4.54 -9.13 11.54
C ILE A 209 5.99 -8.63 11.52
N GLU A 210 6.48 -8.16 10.37
CA GLU A 210 7.83 -7.57 10.24
C GLU A 210 7.90 -6.08 10.60
N GLY A 211 6.78 -5.45 10.95
CA GLY A 211 6.74 -4.07 11.44
C GLY A 211 6.47 -3.02 10.36
N TYR A 212 6.19 -3.45 9.13
CA TYR A 212 5.94 -2.55 8.01
C TYR A 212 4.45 -2.34 7.79
N PRO A 213 4.03 -1.14 7.32
CA PRO A 213 2.71 -1.01 6.72
C PRO A 213 2.66 -1.83 5.42
N TYR A 214 1.48 -2.38 5.11
CA TYR A 214 1.23 -3.04 3.84
C TYR A 214 0.70 -2.06 2.78
N PRO A 215 1.01 -2.28 1.49
CA PRO A 215 0.46 -1.48 0.41
C PRO A 215 -0.98 -1.87 0.06
N TYR A 216 -1.60 -1.09 -0.81
CA TYR A 216 -2.79 -1.52 -1.54
C TYR A 216 -2.53 -2.75 -2.41
N ASP A 217 -3.61 -3.42 -2.82
CA ASP A 217 -3.60 -4.80 -3.32
C ASP A 217 -2.65 -5.06 -4.51
N LYS A 218 -2.46 -4.07 -5.39
CA LYS A 218 -1.57 -4.16 -6.56
C LYS A 218 -0.15 -4.54 -6.16
N TRP A 219 0.37 -3.96 -5.08
CA TRP A 219 1.76 -4.15 -4.65
C TRP A 219 1.92 -5.17 -3.53
N LEU A 220 0.81 -5.72 -3.03
CA LEU A 220 0.82 -6.60 -1.86
C LEU A 220 1.71 -7.83 -2.06
N VAL A 221 1.61 -8.50 -3.21
CA VAL A 221 2.45 -9.66 -3.55
C VAL A 221 3.91 -9.25 -3.79
N PRO A 222 4.23 -8.28 -4.68
CA PRO A 222 5.62 -7.83 -4.88
C PRO A 222 6.32 -7.41 -3.59
N VAL A 223 5.64 -6.67 -2.70
CA VAL A 223 6.19 -6.21 -1.42
C VAL A 223 6.34 -7.36 -0.44
N ALA A 224 5.35 -8.25 -0.31
CA ALA A 224 5.47 -9.43 0.53
C ALA A 224 6.67 -10.31 0.14
N GLN A 225 7.02 -10.38 -1.15
CA GLN A 225 8.18 -11.12 -1.62
C GLN A 225 9.53 -10.56 -1.12
N GLN A 226 9.56 -9.28 -0.75
CA GLN A 226 10.74 -8.65 -0.15
C GLN A 226 10.86 -8.95 1.34
N THR A 227 9.76 -9.31 2.01
CA THR A 227 9.72 -9.69 3.43
C THR A 227 10.06 -11.17 3.65
N VAL A 228 10.62 -11.53 4.81
CA VAL A 228 10.96 -12.94 5.14
C VAL A 228 9.69 -13.76 5.33
N VAL A 229 8.73 -13.27 6.11
CA VAL A 229 7.46 -13.95 6.38
C VAL A 229 6.59 -14.00 5.13
N GLY A 230 6.54 -12.92 4.35
CA GLY A 230 5.77 -12.88 3.11
C GLY A 230 6.26 -13.90 2.09
N ARG A 231 7.58 -14.12 1.98
CA ARG A 231 8.13 -15.22 1.15
C ARG A 231 7.64 -16.60 1.59
N LYS A 232 7.60 -16.87 2.89
CA LYS A 232 7.09 -18.16 3.41
C LYS A 232 5.62 -18.38 3.01
N ILE A 233 4.80 -17.32 3.11
CA ILE A 233 3.39 -17.38 2.67
C ILE A 233 3.30 -17.59 1.16
N LEU A 234 4.09 -16.87 0.37
CA LEU A 234 4.14 -17.00 -1.10
C LEU A 234 4.57 -18.40 -1.56
N GLU A 235 5.57 -19.00 -0.90
CA GLU A 235 6.03 -20.36 -1.18
C GLU A 235 4.91 -21.38 -0.93
N CYS A 236 4.20 -21.27 0.19
CA CYS A 236 3.01 -22.10 0.45
C CYS A 236 1.86 -21.83 -0.53
N ALA A 237 1.76 -20.62 -1.05
CA ALA A 237 0.78 -20.24 -2.05
C ALA A 237 1.19 -20.61 -3.48
N GLY A 238 2.38 -21.19 -3.71
CA GLY A 238 2.84 -21.60 -5.04
C GLY A 238 1.85 -22.51 -5.76
N ASP A 239 1.11 -23.31 -4.99
CA ASP A 239 0.06 -24.19 -5.51
C ASP A 239 -1.29 -23.47 -5.71
N PHE A 240 -1.52 -22.28 -5.14
CA PHE A 240 -2.76 -21.51 -5.32
C PHE A 240 -3.08 -21.28 -6.80
N TRP A 241 -2.07 -20.95 -7.60
CA TRP A 241 -2.24 -20.76 -9.04
C TRP A 241 -2.52 -22.06 -9.80
N SER A 242 -1.98 -23.18 -9.32
CA SER A 242 -2.27 -24.51 -9.85
C SER A 242 -3.72 -24.91 -9.50
N TYR A 243 -4.16 -24.65 -8.27
CA TYR A 243 -5.51 -24.94 -7.80
C TYR A 243 -6.59 -24.14 -8.53
N LEU A 244 -6.30 -22.90 -8.93
CA LEU A 244 -7.19 -22.11 -9.78
C LEU A 244 -7.37 -22.68 -11.19
N ARG A 245 -6.39 -23.43 -11.68
CA ARG A 245 -6.41 -24.03 -13.03
C ARG A 245 -7.02 -25.43 -13.04
N GLU A 246 -7.06 -26.10 -11.90
CA GLU A 246 -7.60 -27.45 -11.74
C GLU A 246 -9.09 -27.39 -11.34
N ASP A 247 -9.96 -27.85 -12.23
CA ASP A 247 -11.42 -27.90 -12.02
C ASP A 247 -11.81 -28.68 -10.75
N GLU A 248 -10.97 -29.65 -10.34
CA GLU A 248 -11.15 -30.44 -9.14
C GLU A 248 -11.18 -29.62 -7.84
N SER A 249 -10.50 -28.47 -7.77
CA SER A 249 -10.48 -27.63 -6.55
C SER A 249 -11.85 -27.01 -6.23
N PHE A 250 -12.77 -27.05 -7.19
CA PHE A 250 -14.15 -26.56 -7.07
C PHE A 250 -15.18 -27.68 -6.99
N ALA A 251 -14.77 -28.96 -7.11
CA ALA A 251 -15.67 -30.09 -6.97
C ALA A 251 -16.13 -30.23 -5.50
N PRO A 252 -17.37 -30.71 -5.25
CA PRO A 252 -17.82 -31.03 -3.90
C PRO A 252 -16.90 -32.07 -3.25
N MET A 253 -16.36 -31.75 -2.08
CA MET A 253 -15.43 -32.64 -1.36
C MET A 253 -15.47 -32.38 0.14
N TYR A 254 -14.88 -33.29 0.93
CA TYR A 254 -14.62 -33.00 2.34
C TYR A 254 -13.67 -31.82 2.46
N GLN A 255 -13.93 -30.95 3.45
CA GLN A 255 -13.15 -29.73 3.66
C GLN A 255 -11.65 -30.00 3.78
N GLU A 256 -11.28 -31.09 4.46
CA GLU A 256 -9.88 -31.44 4.72
C GLU A 256 -9.12 -31.84 3.45
N ASP A 257 -9.85 -32.27 2.42
CA ASP A 257 -9.28 -32.66 1.14
C ASP A 257 -9.11 -31.45 0.21
N ASN A 258 -9.83 -30.36 0.47
CA ASN A 258 -9.79 -29.16 -0.35
C ASN A 258 -8.46 -28.41 -0.24
N ASN A 259 -7.91 -28.07 -1.40
CA ASN A 259 -6.62 -27.44 -1.54
C ASN A 259 -6.55 -26.04 -0.91
N PHE A 260 -7.63 -25.24 -0.97
CA PHE A 260 -7.67 -23.93 -0.31
C PHE A 260 -7.69 -24.04 1.22
N VAL A 261 -8.35 -25.07 1.76
CA VAL A 261 -8.37 -25.34 3.21
C VAL A 261 -6.99 -25.81 3.69
N LYS A 262 -6.30 -26.66 2.91
CA LYS A 262 -4.92 -27.07 3.21
C LYS A 262 -3.97 -25.88 3.22
N MET A 263 -4.09 -24.99 2.23
CA MET A 263 -3.32 -23.75 2.14
C MET A 263 -3.56 -22.84 3.35
N GLU A 264 -4.82 -22.61 3.75
CA GLU A 264 -5.16 -21.85 4.96
C GLU A 264 -4.45 -22.39 6.19
N LYS A 265 -4.50 -23.70 6.41
CA LYS A 265 -3.89 -24.34 7.59
C LYS A 265 -2.38 -24.08 7.63
N GLN A 266 -1.71 -24.07 6.46
CA GLN A 266 -0.29 -23.75 6.35
C GLN A 266 -0.02 -22.27 6.65
N PHE A 267 -0.79 -21.35 6.06
CA PHE A 267 -0.66 -19.92 6.37
C PHE A 267 -0.80 -19.66 7.86
N ARG A 268 -1.84 -20.22 8.49
CA ARG A 268 -2.08 -20.06 9.92
C ARG A 268 -0.93 -20.60 10.76
N LYS A 269 -0.35 -21.75 10.39
CA LYS A 269 0.82 -22.31 11.08
C LYS A 269 2.00 -21.34 11.01
N ILE A 270 2.35 -20.85 9.81
CA ILE A 270 3.44 -19.90 9.61
C ILE A 270 3.21 -18.63 10.43
N LEU A 271 2.04 -18.02 10.31
CA LEU A 271 1.74 -16.78 11.02
C LEU A 271 1.81 -16.95 12.54
N LEU A 272 1.26 -18.04 13.09
CA LEU A 272 1.33 -18.33 14.53
C LEU A 272 2.77 -18.53 15.03
N GLU A 273 3.59 -19.24 14.27
CA GLU A 273 5.01 -19.42 14.58
C GLU A 273 5.74 -18.08 14.56
N GLU A 274 5.50 -17.25 13.54
CA GLU A 274 6.17 -15.96 13.37
C GLU A 274 5.72 -14.90 14.40
N PHE A 275 4.46 -14.92 14.83
CA PHE A 275 3.98 -14.10 15.96
C PHE A 275 4.72 -14.48 17.24
N ARG A 276 4.75 -15.78 17.59
CA ARG A 276 5.39 -16.27 18.81
C ARG A 276 6.90 -16.04 18.83
N LEU A 277 7.57 -16.21 17.69
CA LEU A 277 9.00 -15.90 17.55
C LEU A 277 9.32 -14.44 17.85
N ARG A 278 8.35 -13.53 17.70
CA ARG A 278 8.45 -12.10 18.03
C ARG A 278 7.86 -11.76 19.39
N GLY A 279 7.58 -12.75 20.23
CA GLY A 279 7.04 -12.57 21.58
C GLY A 279 5.56 -12.17 21.62
N ILE A 280 4.83 -12.36 20.53
CA ILE A 280 3.39 -12.06 20.45
C ILE A 280 2.65 -13.37 20.70
N ASP A 281 2.04 -13.49 21.88
CA ASP A 281 1.23 -14.65 22.29
C ASP A 281 -0.09 -14.17 22.90
N GLU A 282 -0.90 -13.55 22.07
CA GLU A 282 -2.15 -12.91 22.47
C GLU A 282 -3.35 -13.86 22.36
N PRO A 283 -4.40 -13.69 23.21
CA PRO A 283 -5.58 -14.55 23.18
C PRO A 283 -6.27 -14.63 21.81
N TRP A 284 -6.28 -13.53 21.04
CA TRP A 284 -6.91 -13.47 19.72
C TRP A 284 -6.23 -14.37 18.67
N LEU A 285 -5.00 -14.85 18.91
CA LEU A 285 -4.36 -15.84 18.05
C LEU A 285 -5.06 -17.21 18.12
N ILE A 286 -5.62 -17.54 19.27
CA ILE A 286 -6.26 -18.84 19.53
C ILE A 286 -7.77 -18.69 19.53
N GLU A 287 -8.29 -17.74 20.30
CA GLU A 287 -9.70 -17.49 20.57
C GLU A 287 -10.29 -16.37 19.70
N TRP A 288 -9.78 -16.20 18.47
CA TRP A 288 -10.14 -15.15 17.51
C TRP A 288 -11.65 -14.88 17.39
N TRP A 289 -12.50 -15.90 17.51
CA TRP A 289 -13.96 -15.76 17.38
C TRP A 289 -14.60 -14.89 18.47
N LYS A 290 -13.94 -14.71 19.62
CA LYS A 290 -14.38 -13.81 20.69
C LYS A 290 -14.19 -12.33 20.34
N PHE A 291 -13.44 -12.05 19.28
CA PHE A 291 -12.99 -10.71 18.90
C PHE A 291 -13.56 -10.26 17.53
N LEU A 292 -14.59 -10.94 17.01
CA LEU A 292 -15.20 -10.61 15.71
C LEU A 292 -16.03 -9.31 15.73
N ASP A 293 -16.53 -8.92 16.91
CA ASP A 293 -17.42 -7.76 17.10
C ASP A 293 -16.70 -6.56 17.75
N GLU A 294 -15.37 -6.61 17.87
CA GLU A 294 -14.51 -5.54 18.40
C GLU A 294 -13.85 -4.71 17.29
#